data_AF-A0A1M7EQ07-F1
#
_entry.id   AF-A0A1M7EQ07-F1
#
_cell.length_a   1.000
_cell.length_b   1.000
_cell.length_c   1.000
_cell.angle_alpha   90.00
_cell.angle_beta   90.00
_cell.angle_gamma   90.00
#
_symmetry.space_group_name_H-M   'P 1'
#
loop_
_entity.id
_entity.type
_entity.pdbx_description
1 polymer ?
#
loop_
_entity_poly.entity_id
_entity_poly.type
_entity_poly.pdbx_seq_one_letter_code
_entity_poly.pdbx_strand_id
1 'polypeptide(L)'
;MFWIISAAMTLVVAGAILRPFLRGGQARAIPAAAYDLGVYRDQLREVDRDVKRGVLTEAEAGRLRTEIGRKILDADRALSRHAAGDGPAARPWLAVALLVLAVAASAAVYWREGSPRMPDVPLKGRIAAADARLAALPAQAELEARAPVREPPVADPEYAQLIEKLREAVARNPDDQQGLELLAEHEARLGNIAAATEAQTRLIALRGDAAEPFDHARLALLRVEAAGGVVSAEAAAEVATALRLDPRLPQARYLQGLAYAQNDRPDLAFELWRDLLETSPPGAPWSLTIRQLIPELAWFAGHPEYRPPEAAAPGMPALPGPDADAMAAAGEMSAEEREQMVRGMVANLETRLATEGGTPEEWARLITSLVRIGDVSHAQEILAEARARFGATPEAAAVIEAAAAEVGLDGNAEAGADAGPAAAPTPAAAAAAE
;
A
#
# COMPACT_ATOMS: atom_id res chain seq x y z
N MET A 1 7.43 18.60 -23.08
CA MET A 1 7.73 19.17 -21.74
C MET A 1 8.73 18.35 -20.94
N PHE A 2 8.56 17.02 -20.84
CA PHE A 2 9.44 16.13 -20.09
C PHE A 2 10.94 16.35 -20.34
N TRP A 3 11.39 16.28 -21.59
CA TRP A 3 12.81 16.46 -21.95
C TRP A 3 13.42 17.77 -21.49
N ILE A 4 12.65 18.86 -21.53
CA ILE A 4 13.09 20.19 -21.09
C ILE A 4 13.27 20.21 -19.57
N ILE A 5 12.30 19.68 -18.82
CA ILE A 5 12.35 19.63 -17.36
C ILE A 5 13.49 18.72 -16.90
N SER A 6 13.61 17.52 -17.48
CA SER A 6 14.68 16.58 -17.16
C SER A 6 16.06 17.17 -17.45
N ALA A 7 16.25 17.80 -18.62
CA ALA A 7 17.51 18.46 -18.95
C ALA A 7 17.83 19.63 -18.00
N ALA A 8 16.83 20.45 -17.66
CA ALA A 8 16.99 21.54 -16.70
C ALA A 8 17.38 21.03 -15.31
N MET A 9 16.71 20.00 -14.80
CA MET A 9 17.05 19.37 -13.53
C MET A 9 18.45 18.76 -13.54
N THR A 10 18.83 18.06 -14.61
CA THR A 10 20.19 17.52 -14.77
C THR A 10 21.23 18.64 -14.74
N LEU A 11 21.00 19.76 -15.43
CA LEU A 11 21.92 20.91 -15.41
C LEU A 11 22.03 21.56 -14.03
N VAL A 12 20.92 21.70 -13.30
CA VAL A 12 20.92 22.24 -11.93
C VAL A 12 21.73 21.34 -10.99
N VAL A 13 21.49 20.03 -11.02
CA VAL A 13 22.20 19.06 -10.18
C VAL A 13 23.69 18.99 -10.57
N ALA A 14 23.99 18.94 -11.86
CA ALA A 14 25.36 18.99 -12.39
C ALA A 14 26.10 20.24 -11.93
N GLY A 15 25.45 21.41 -12.01
CA GLY A 15 26.01 22.68 -11.55
C GLY A 15 26.27 22.70 -10.04
N ALA A 16 25.36 22.16 -9.24
CA ALA A 16 25.52 22.04 -7.79
C ALA A 16 26.71 21.14 -7.41
N ILE A 17 26.85 19.98 -8.07
CA ILE A 17 27.96 19.04 -7.88
C ILE A 17 29.28 19.70 -8.29
N LEU A 18 29.29 20.47 -9.38
CA LEU A 18 30.52 21.02 -9.96
C LEU A 18 30.98 22.33 -9.27
N ARG A 19 30.07 23.06 -8.62
CA ARG A 19 30.34 24.32 -7.89
C ARG A 19 31.51 24.23 -6.88
N PRO A 20 31.62 23.22 -5.99
CA PRO A 20 32.75 23.12 -5.07
C PRO A 20 34.09 22.85 -5.77
N PHE A 21 34.09 22.14 -6.91
CA PHE A 21 35.30 21.85 -7.68
C PHE A 21 35.79 23.07 -8.48
N LEU A 22 34.87 23.92 -8.94
CA LEU A 22 35.19 25.15 -9.68
C LEU A 22 35.56 26.34 -8.80
N ARG A 23 35.14 26.37 -7.53
CA ARG A 23 35.46 27.44 -6.56
C ARG A 23 36.86 27.32 -5.96
N GLY A 24 37.82 26.83 -6.73
CA GLY A 24 39.18 26.50 -6.31
C GLY A 24 39.75 27.44 -5.23
N GLY A 25 40.09 26.85 -4.08
CA GLY A 25 41.17 27.36 -3.23
C GLY A 25 40.94 28.58 -2.34
N GLN A 26 39.74 29.17 -2.23
CA GLN A 26 39.56 30.35 -1.35
C GLN A 26 39.47 30.04 0.14
N ALA A 27 39.28 28.77 0.53
CA ALA A 27 39.34 28.35 1.93
C ALA A 27 40.69 27.69 2.28
N ARG A 28 41.80 28.15 1.67
CA ARG A 28 43.11 27.82 2.21
C ARG A 28 43.34 28.69 3.43
N ALA A 29 43.17 28.11 4.62
CA ALA A 29 43.69 28.68 5.85
C ALA A 29 45.11 29.17 5.57
N ILE A 30 45.37 30.46 5.85
CA ILE A 30 46.71 31.04 5.74
C ILE A 30 47.64 30.09 6.52
N PRO A 31 48.69 29.52 5.90
CA PRO A 31 49.55 28.57 6.59
C PRO A 31 50.10 29.21 7.87
N ALA A 32 50.07 28.50 9.00
CA ALA A 32 50.58 29.01 10.28
C ALA A 32 52.02 29.58 10.12
N ALA A 33 52.83 28.95 9.28
CA ALA A 33 54.18 29.41 8.92
C ALA A 33 54.23 30.83 8.30
N ALA A 34 53.19 31.29 7.59
CA ALA A 34 53.09 32.67 7.09
C ALA A 34 52.85 33.69 8.22
N TYR A 35 52.08 33.29 9.23
CA TYR A 35 51.85 34.12 10.42
C TYR A 35 53.12 34.18 11.29
N ASP A 36 53.76 33.04 11.53
CA ASP A 36 55.00 32.92 12.31
C ASP A 36 56.13 33.76 11.71
N LEU A 37 56.23 33.84 10.38
CA LEU A 37 57.23 34.67 9.69
C LEU A 37 57.06 36.16 10.01
N GLY A 38 55.82 36.64 10.14
CA GLY A 38 55.53 38.02 10.55
C GLY A 38 56.00 38.28 11.99
N VAL A 39 55.65 37.36 12.90
CA VAL A 39 56.03 37.44 14.32
C VAL A 39 57.55 37.42 14.50
N TYR A 40 58.27 36.53 13.82
CA TYR A 40 59.74 36.45 13.94
C TYR A 40 60.45 37.69 13.38
N ARG A 41 59.90 38.34 12.34
CA ARG A 41 60.44 39.61 11.83
C ARG A 41 60.27 40.75 12.83
N ASP A 42 59.15 40.77 13.55
CA ASP A 42 58.92 41.77 14.59
C ASP A 42 59.80 41.54 15.82
N GLN A 43 60.01 40.28 16.22
CA GLN A 43 60.97 39.92 17.26
C GLN A 43 62.40 40.37 16.91
N LEU A 44 62.82 40.27 15.64
CA LEU A 44 64.14 40.74 15.22
C LEU A 44 64.28 42.27 15.39
N ARG A 45 63.23 43.02 15.03
CA ARG A 45 63.17 44.49 15.21
C ARG A 45 63.12 44.91 16.68
N GLU A 46 62.60 44.06 17.54
CA GLU A 46 62.55 44.28 18.99
C GLU A 46 63.93 44.07 19.61
N VAL A 47 64.64 43.00 19.23
CA VAL A 47 66.04 42.79 19.63
C VAL A 47 66.91 43.99 19.25
N ASP A 48 66.73 44.56 18.05
CA ASP A 48 67.47 45.77 17.63
C ASP A 48 67.13 47.02 18.46
N ARG A 49 65.88 47.13 18.95
CA ARG A 49 65.46 48.23 19.83
C ARG A 49 66.03 48.06 21.24
N ASP A 50 66.11 46.84 21.74
CA ASP A 50 66.58 46.55 23.09
C ASP A 50 68.10 46.68 23.24
N VAL A 51 68.84 46.40 22.16
CA VAL A 51 70.27 46.75 22.07
C VAL A 51 70.47 48.26 22.13
N LYS A 52 69.69 49.03 21.37
CA LYS A 52 69.75 50.51 21.40
C LYS A 52 69.38 51.11 22.76
N ARG A 53 68.53 50.41 23.53
CA ARG A 53 68.12 50.81 24.88
C ARG A 53 69.10 50.35 25.97
N GLY A 54 70.14 49.60 25.61
CA GLY A 54 71.12 49.05 26.55
C GLY A 54 70.59 47.91 27.43
N VAL A 55 69.44 47.33 27.08
CA VAL A 55 68.81 46.23 27.82
C VAL A 55 69.47 44.89 27.49
N LEU A 56 69.97 44.74 26.26
CA LEU A 56 70.78 43.59 25.82
C LEU A 56 72.21 43.98 25.50
N THR A 57 73.15 43.10 25.82
CA THR A 57 74.53 43.22 25.33
C THR A 57 74.63 42.78 23.86
N GLU A 58 75.60 43.32 23.12
CA GLU A 58 75.79 42.97 21.69
C GLU A 58 76.05 41.47 21.48
N ALA A 59 76.70 40.82 22.46
CA ALA A 59 76.95 39.38 22.45
C ALA A 59 75.67 38.55 22.62
N GLU A 60 74.74 38.97 23.48
CA GLU A 60 73.45 38.32 23.66
C GLU A 60 72.52 38.55 22.45
N ALA A 61 72.52 39.76 21.91
CA ALA A 61 71.77 40.09 20.70
C ALA A 61 72.24 39.27 19.48
N GLY A 62 73.55 39.04 19.34
CA GLY A 62 74.09 38.19 18.29
C GLY A 62 73.56 36.75 18.35
N ARG A 63 73.42 36.18 19.56
CA ARG A 63 72.85 34.83 19.76
C ARG A 63 71.37 34.79 19.39
N LEU A 64 70.58 35.76 19.88
CA LEU A 64 69.15 35.88 19.58
C LEU A 64 68.87 36.08 18.10
N ARG A 65 69.60 36.97 17.41
CA ARG A 65 69.47 37.19 15.97
C ARG A 65 69.74 35.90 15.17
N THR A 66 70.71 35.10 15.60
CA THR A 66 71.05 33.83 14.94
C THR A 66 69.95 32.78 15.13
N GLU A 67 69.37 32.67 16.33
CA GLU A 67 68.28 31.73 16.61
C GLU A 67 66.98 32.12 15.88
N ILE A 68 66.61 33.41 15.92
CA ILE A 68 65.42 33.91 15.21
C ILE A 68 65.62 33.79 13.70
N GLY A 69 66.82 34.10 13.18
CA GLY A 69 67.16 33.91 11.77
C GLY A 69 67.01 32.46 11.30
N ARG A 70 67.41 31.49 12.14
CA ARG A 70 67.19 30.06 11.86
C ARG A 70 65.69 29.71 11.81
N LYS A 71 64.89 30.21 12.76
CA LYS A 71 63.43 30.01 12.79
C LYS A 71 62.73 30.62 11.57
N ILE A 72 63.18 31.78 11.10
CA ILE A 72 62.69 32.41 9.85
C ILE A 72 62.98 31.52 8.65
N LEU A 73 64.20 31.00 8.52
CA LEU A 73 64.57 30.12 7.41
C LEU A 73 63.81 28.80 7.44
N ASP A 74 63.55 28.23 8.62
CA ASP A 74 62.78 27.00 8.75
C ASP A 74 61.29 27.22 8.45
N ALA A 75 60.71 28.36 8.85
CA ALA A 75 59.36 28.77 8.48
C ALA A 75 59.23 29.03 6.95
N ASP A 76 60.22 29.71 6.36
CA ASP A 76 60.29 29.96 4.91
C ASP A 76 60.42 28.67 4.08
N ARG A 77 61.23 27.70 4.57
CA ARG A 77 61.29 26.35 3.99
C ARG A 77 59.99 25.58 4.15
N ALA A 78 59.25 25.77 5.25
CA ALA A 78 57.94 25.13 5.46
C ALA A 78 56.88 25.71 4.50
N LEU A 79 56.92 27.03 4.26
CA LEU A 79 56.11 27.72 3.24
C LEU A 79 56.45 27.27 1.83
N SER A 80 57.74 27.22 1.49
CA SER A 80 58.21 26.79 0.17
C SER A 80 57.85 25.33 -0.12
N ARG A 81 57.90 24.45 0.89
CA ARG A 81 57.43 23.05 0.77
C ARG A 81 55.91 22.94 0.60
N HIS A 82 55.13 23.80 1.26
CA HIS A 82 53.68 23.87 1.02
C HIS A 82 53.36 24.37 -0.39
N ALA A 83 54.07 25.39 -0.88
CA ALA A 83 53.90 25.91 -2.23
C ALA A 83 54.35 24.91 -3.32
N ALA A 84 55.38 24.10 -3.05
CA ALA A 84 55.86 23.06 -3.95
C ALA A 84 55.01 21.77 -3.91
N GLY A 85 54.24 21.54 -2.85
CA GLY A 85 53.28 20.43 -2.72
C GLY A 85 51.98 20.64 -3.52
N ASP A 86 51.80 21.83 -4.08
CA ASP A 86 50.69 22.15 -4.98
C ASP A 86 51.00 21.65 -6.40
N GLY A 87 50.77 20.36 -6.63
CA GLY A 87 50.75 19.81 -7.98
C GLY A 87 49.76 20.57 -8.89
N PRO A 88 49.94 20.52 -10.22
CA PRO A 88 49.12 21.28 -11.16
C PRO A 88 47.64 20.97 -10.93
N ALA A 89 46.83 22.03 -10.93
CA ALA A 89 45.39 22.04 -10.66
C ALA A 89 44.55 21.28 -11.73
N ALA A 90 44.87 20.01 -11.99
CA ALA A 90 44.17 19.15 -12.94
C ALA A 90 42.85 18.57 -12.39
N ARG A 91 42.44 18.95 -11.18
CA ARG A 91 41.31 18.33 -10.46
C ARG A 91 39.88 18.74 -10.88
N PRO A 92 39.57 19.93 -11.44
CA PRO A 92 38.19 20.25 -11.82
C PRO A 92 37.76 19.58 -13.14
N TRP A 93 38.67 19.47 -14.11
CA TRP A 93 38.35 18.92 -15.44
C TRP A 93 38.09 17.41 -15.43
N LEU A 94 38.75 16.65 -14.54
CA LEU A 94 38.44 15.23 -14.35
C LEU A 94 37.01 15.05 -13.81
N ALA A 95 36.59 15.88 -12.85
CA ALA A 95 35.23 15.85 -12.33
C ALA A 95 34.19 16.21 -13.40
N VAL A 96 34.48 17.21 -14.25
CA VAL A 96 33.64 17.54 -15.42
C VAL A 96 33.56 16.34 -16.37
N ALA A 97 34.70 15.74 -16.74
CA ALA A 97 34.75 14.63 -17.68
C ALA A 97 33.97 13.41 -17.18
N LEU A 98 34.12 13.05 -15.90
CA LEU A 98 33.36 11.97 -15.26
C LEU A 98 31.86 12.26 -15.23
N LEU A 99 31.46 13.50 -14.95
CA LEU A 99 30.05 13.91 -14.94
C LEU A 99 29.43 13.84 -16.34
N VAL A 100 30.13 14.34 -17.35
CA VAL A 100 29.69 14.26 -18.76
C VAL A 100 29.58 12.79 -19.19
N LEU A 101 30.58 11.98 -18.86
CA LEU A 101 30.56 10.54 -19.14
C LEU A 101 29.37 9.85 -18.47
N ALA A 102 29.07 10.19 -17.21
CA ALA A 102 27.92 9.64 -16.49
C ALA A 102 26.60 10.02 -17.18
N VAL A 103 26.40 11.30 -17.53
CA VAL A 103 25.19 11.75 -18.25
C VAL A 103 25.06 11.08 -19.62
N ALA A 104 26.15 10.97 -20.38
CA ALA A 104 26.16 10.31 -21.68
C ALA A 104 25.86 8.80 -21.55
N ALA A 105 26.44 8.13 -20.56
CA ALA A 105 26.15 6.74 -20.27
C ALA A 105 24.68 6.54 -19.86
N SER A 106 24.13 7.39 -19.00
CA SER A 106 22.70 7.36 -18.65
C SER A 106 21.80 7.56 -19.86
N ALA A 107 22.12 8.52 -20.74
CA ALA A 107 21.38 8.74 -21.98
C ALA A 107 21.47 7.53 -22.92
N ALA A 108 22.64 6.90 -23.05
CA ALA A 108 22.81 5.69 -23.86
C ALA A 108 22.02 4.50 -23.31
N VAL A 109 21.99 4.32 -21.98
CA VAL A 109 21.17 3.28 -21.33
C VAL A 109 19.69 3.55 -21.56
N TYR A 110 19.22 4.79 -21.38
CA TYR A 110 17.82 5.14 -21.68
C TYR A 110 17.47 4.95 -23.16
N TRP A 111 18.42 5.18 -24.07
CA TRP A 111 18.20 4.96 -25.50
C TRP A 111 18.08 3.48 -25.86
N ARG A 112 18.81 2.62 -25.16
CA ARG A 112 18.81 1.18 -25.38
C ARG A 112 17.57 0.52 -24.77
N GLU A 113 17.25 0.87 -23.52
CA GLU A 113 16.25 0.16 -22.70
C GLU A 113 14.94 0.93 -22.53
N GLY A 114 15.00 2.25 -22.66
CA GLY A 114 13.84 3.10 -22.57
C GLY A 114 13.07 3.19 -23.88
N SER A 115 12.05 4.04 -23.89
CA SER A 115 11.19 4.27 -25.06
C SER A 115 11.27 5.73 -25.51
N PRO A 116 12.44 6.21 -25.98
CA PRO A 116 12.66 7.64 -26.30
C PRO A 116 11.76 8.16 -27.43
N ARG A 117 11.20 7.26 -28.24
CA ARG A 117 10.30 7.56 -29.36
C ARG A 117 8.82 7.38 -29.04
N MET A 118 8.47 6.98 -27.81
CA MET A 118 7.07 6.81 -27.42
C MET A 118 6.40 8.20 -27.36
N PRO A 119 5.31 8.43 -28.10
CA PRO A 119 4.57 9.67 -28.00
C PRO A 119 3.87 9.76 -26.64
N ASP A 120 3.55 10.99 -26.22
CA ASP A 120 2.76 11.22 -25.03
C ASP A 120 1.37 10.55 -25.19
N VAL A 121 0.96 9.78 -24.18
CA VAL A 121 -0.36 9.11 -24.14
C VAL A 121 -1.26 9.80 -23.10
N PRO A 122 -1.99 10.87 -23.47
CA PRO A 122 -2.83 11.60 -22.53
C PRO A 122 -3.95 10.70 -22.01
N LEU A 123 -4.44 10.97 -20.79
CA LEU A 123 -5.48 10.18 -20.11
C LEU A 123 -6.70 9.91 -21.01
N LYS A 124 -7.21 10.96 -21.68
CA LYS A 124 -8.33 10.83 -22.62
C LYS A 124 -8.06 9.84 -23.76
N GLY A 125 -6.84 9.84 -24.30
CA GLY A 125 -6.43 8.90 -25.35
C GLY A 125 -6.36 7.47 -24.83
N ARG A 126 -5.87 7.28 -23.60
CA ARG A 126 -5.83 5.96 -22.93
C ARG A 126 -7.23 5.40 -22.70
N ILE A 127 -8.17 6.23 -22.23
CA ILE A 127 -9.57 5.82 -22.04
C ILE A 127 -10.20 5.44 -23.38
N ALA A 128 -10.05 6.26 -24.41
CA ALA A 128 -10.59 5.95 -25.74
C ALA A 128 -10.01 4.66 -26.33
N ALA A 129 -8.71 4.40 -26.14
CA ALA A 129 -8.06 3.17 -26.56
C ALA A 129 -8.56 1.95 -25.77
N ALA A 130 -8.79 2.10 -24.46
CA ALA A 130 -9.41 1.07 -23.64
C ALA A 130 -10.85 0.81 -24.11
N ASP A 131 -11.67 1.84 -24.34
CA ASP A 131 -13.05 1.66 -24.83
C ASP A 131 -13.09 0.92 -26.18
N ALA A 132 -12.17 1.25 -27.09
CA ALA A 132 -12.02 0.54 -28.35
C ALA A 132 -11.65 -0.94 -28.16
N ARG A 133 -10.74 -1.25 -27.22
CA ARG A 133 -10.40 -2.64 -26.87
C ARG A 133 -11.57 -3.40 -26.25
N LEU A 134 -12.37 -2.75 -25.39
CA LEU A 134 -13.55 -3.36 -24.79
C LEU A 134 -14.64 -3.63 -25.84
N ALA A 135 -14.78 -2.74 -26.83
CA ALA A 135 -15.70 -2.93 -27.95
C ALA A 135 -15.23 -4.02 -28.93
N ALA A 136 -13.93 -4.35 -28.91
CA ALA A 136 -13.29 -5.32 -29.79
C ALA A 136 -12.61 -6.44 -28.98
N LEU A 137 -13.28 -6.95 -27.94
CA LEU A 137 -12.78 -8.08 -27.17
C LEU A 137 -12.53 -9.30 -28.09
N PRO A 138 -11.48 -10.10 -27.84
CA PRO A 138 -11.20 -11.29 -28.63
C PRO A 138 -12.33 -12.31 -28.53
N ALA A 139 -12.51 -13.11 -29.59
CA ALA A 139 -13.45 -14.21 -29.60
C ALA A 139 -13.03 -15.32 -28.63
N GLN A 140 -14.02 -15.99 -28.03
CA GLN A 140 -13.83 -17.06 -27.05
C GLN A 140 -12.86 -18.13 -27.54
N ALA A 141 -13.08 -18.66 -28.76
CA ALA A 141 -12.27 -19.72 -29.33
C ALA A 141 -10.78 -19.32 -29.50
N GLU A 142 -10.50 -18.05 -29.78
CA GLU A 142 -9.12 -17.54 -29.91
C GLU A 142 -8.41 -17.50 -28.55
N LEU A 143 -9.15 -17.18 -27.48
CA LEU A 143 -8.60 -17.17 -26.12
C LEU A 143 -8.42 -18.59 -25.58
N GLU A 144 -9.40 -19.48 -25.76
CA GLU A 144 -9.30 -20.89 -25.38
C GLU A 144 -8.10 -21.58 -26.05
N ALA A 145 -7.86 -21.33 -27.34
CA ALA A 145 -6.72 -21.92 -28.06
C ALA A 145 -5.36 -21.48 -27.52
N ARG A 146 -5.28 -20.34 -26.81
CA ARG A 146 -4.06 -19.79 -26.19
C ARG A 146 -4.02 -20.01 -24.68
N ALA A 147 -5.11 -20.49 -24.09
CA ALA A 147 -5.20 -20.68 -22.66
C ALA A 147 -4.22 -21.78 -22.20
N PRO A 148 -3.56 -21.60 -21.04
CA PRO A 148 -2.69 -22.65 -20.50
C PRO A 148 -3.54 -23.88 -20.17
N VAL A 149 -3.04 -25.07 -20.54
CA VAL A 149 -3.67 -26.33 -20.15
C VAL A 149 -3.61 -26.46 -18.63
N ARG A 150 -4.77 -26.53 -17.98
CA ARG A 150 -4.88 -26.81 -16.55
C ARG A 150 -5.04 -28.30 -16.34
N GLU A 151 -4.28 -28.85 -15.40
CA GLU A 151 -4.54 -30.20 -14.93
C GLU A 151 -5.87 -30.22 -14.18
N PRO A 152 -6.81 -31.10 -14.56
CA PRO A 152 -8.07 -31.21 -13.84
C PRO A 152 -7.81 -31.66 -12.39
N PRO A 153 -8.63 -31.19 -11.44
CA PRO A 153 -8.53 -31.63 -10.06
C PRO A 153 -8.69 -33.15 -9.95
N VAL A 154 -7.95 -33.76 -9.02
CA VAL A 154 -8.09 -35.19 -8.74
C VAL A 154 -9.45 -35.41 -8.08
N ALA A 155 -10.37 -36.01 -8.83
CA ALA A 155 -11.69 -36.36 -8.35
C ALA A 155 -11.69 -37.71 -7.63
N ASP A 156 -12.54 -37.83 -6.61
CA ASP A 156 -12.83 -39.11 -6.00
C ASP A 156 -13.45 -40.08 -7.04
N PRO A 157 -13.00 -41.34 -7.13
CA PRO A 157 -13.50 -42.28 -8.14
C PRO A 157 -15.01 -42.56 -8.06
N GLU A 158 -15.60 -42.56 -6.86
CA GLU A 158 -17.04 -42.76 -6.69
C GLU A 158 -17.82 -41.55 -7.21
N TYR A 159 -17.32 -40.35 -6.93
CA TYR A 159 -17.87 -39.12 -7.49
C TYR A 159 -17.78 -39.09 -9.01
N ALA A 160 -16.63 -39.47 -9.60
CA ALA A 160 -16.47 -39.55 -11.04
C ALA A 160 -17.47 -40.52 -11.69
N GLN A 161 -17.75 -41.67 -11.05
CA GLN A 161 -18.77 -42.61 -11.52
C GLN A 161 -20.19 -42.06 -11.41
N LEU A 162 -20.50 -41.27 -10.39
CA LEU A 162 -21.78 -40.60 -10.27
C LEU A 162 -22.00 -39.60 -11.42
N ILE A 163 -20.96 -38.83 -11.77
CA ILE A 163 -21.05 -37.87 -12.88
C ILE A 163 -21.15 -38.59 -14.23
N GLU A 164 -20.51 -39.75 -14.40
CA GLU A 164 -20.72 -40.57 -15.61
C GLU A 164 -22.19 -41.01 -15.76
N LYS A 165 -22.82 -41.48 -14.67
CA LYS A 165 -24.27 -41.80 -14.69
C LYS A 165 -25.13 -40.59 -15.01
N LEU A 166 -24.73 -39.40 -14.55
CA LEU A 166 -25.41 -38.14 -14.87
C LEU A 166 -25.29 -37.83 -16.36
N ARG A 167 -24.11 -37.98 -16.98
CA ARG A 167 -23.93 -37.84 -18.44
C ARG A 167 -24.85 -38.77 -19.21
N GLU A 168 -24.92 -40.05 -18.82
CA GLU A 168 -25.81 -41.02 -19.46
C GLU A 168 -27.31 -40.67 -19.30
N ALA A 169 -27.69 -40.17 -18.13
CA ALA A 169 -29.06 -39.74 -17.86
C ALA A 169 -29.45 -38.55 -18.75
N VAL A 170 -28.60 -37.51 -18.81
CA VAL A 170 -28.81 -36.34 -19.67
C VAL A 170 -28.76 -36.73 -21.14
N ALA A 171 -27.87 -37.64 -21.56
CA ALA A 171 -27.84 -38.11 -22.95
C ALA A 171 -29.13 -38.81 -23.37
N ARG A 172 -29.78 -39.55 -22.45
CA ARG A 172 -31.08 -40.19 -22.69
C ARG A 172 -32.26 -39.23 -22.67
N ASN A 173 -32.21 -38.20 -21.82
CA ASN A 173 -33.22 -37.16 -21.73
C ASN A 173 -32.57 -35.78 -21.86
N PRO A 174 -32.29 -35.36 -23.09
CA PRO A 174 -31.37 -34.25 -23.31
C PRO A 174 -32.05 -32.89 -23.15
N ASP A 175 -33.38 -32.87 -22.98
CA ASP A 175 -34.16 -31.67 -22.68
C ASP A 175 -34.51 -31.54 -21.19
N ASP A 176 -33.94 -32.41 -20.34
CA ASP A 176 -34.05 -32.33 -18.89
C ASP A 176 -33.25 -31.13 -18.34
N GLN A 177 -33.96 -30.05 -18.02
CA GLN A 177 -33.35 -28.83 -17.49
C GLN A 177 -32.61 -29.08 -16.16
N GLN A 178 -33.16 -29.92 -15.28
CA GLN A 178 -32.53 -30.21 -13.99
C GLN A 178 -31.27 -31.06 -14.19
N GLY A 179 -31.33 -32.03 -15.10
CA GLY A 179 -30.17 -32.84 -15.49
C GLY A 179 -29.03 -31.98 -16.06
N LEU A 180 -29.35 -31.03 -16.94
CA LEU A 180 -28.37 -30.11 -17.52
C LEU A 180 -27.75 -29.16 -16.51
N GLU A 181 -28.55 -28.66 -15.55
CA GLU A 181 -28.07 -27.80 -14.47
C GLU A 181 -27.06 -28.53 -13.56
N LEU A 182 -27.38 -29.75 -13.14
CA LEU A 182 -26.49 -30.59 -12.35
C LEU A 182 -25.22 -30.95 -13.14
N LEU A 183 -25.37 -31.24 -14.45
CA LEU A 183 -24.25 -31.57 -15.31
C LEU A 183 -23.30 -30.37 -15.44
N ALA A 184 -23.82 -29.17 -15.68
CA ALA A 184 -23.02 -27.95 -15.76
C ALA A 184 -22.21 -27.71 -14.48
N GLU A 185 -22.84 -27.81 -13.32
CA GLU A 185 -22.17 -27.61 -12.02
C GLU A 185 -21.07 -28.65 -11.77
N HIS A 186 -21.39 -29.93 -11.95
CA HIS A 186 -20.48 -31.00 -11.58
C HIS A 186 -19.34 -31.21 -12.59
N GLU A 187 -19.57 -30.93 -13.87
CA GLU A 187 -18.47 -30.91 -14.85
C GLU A 187 -17.48 -29.78 -14.56
N ALA A 188 -17.98 -28.60 -14.15
CA ALA A 188 -17.12 -27.49 -13.76
C ALA A 188 -16.26 -27.88 -12.54
N ARG A 189 -16.87 -28.55 -11.56
CA ARG A 189 -16.16 -29.06 -10.37
C ARG A 189 -15.09 -30.11 -10.69
N LEU A 190 -15.32 -30.93 -11.72
CA LEU A 190 -14.33 -31.88 -12.23
C LEU A 190 -13.24 -31.22 -13.10
N GLY A 191 -13.34 -29.91 -13.37
CA GLY A 191 -12.44 -29.19 -14.26
C GLY A 191 -12.74 -29.41 -15.75
N ASN A 192 -13.83 -30.08 -16.09
CA ASN A 192 -14.27 -30.30 -17.47
C ASN A 192 -15.06 -29.08 -17.99
N ILE A 193 -14.39 -27.93 -18.06
CA ILE A 193 -15.03 -26.63 -18.33
C ILE A 193 -15.76 -26.61 -19.68
N ALA A 194 -15.25 -27.31 -20.70
CA ALA A 194 -15.91 -27.42 -22.00
C ALA A 194 -17.29 -28.09 -21.89
N ALA A 195 -17.38 -29.23 -21.19
CA ALA A 195 -18.64 -29.94 -20.98
C ALA A 195 -19.61 -29.12 -20.11
N ALA A 196 -19.10 -28.44 -19.09
CA ALA A 196 -19.90 -27.54 -18.26
C ALA A 196 -20.51 -26.38 -19.08
N THR A 197 -19.71 -25.78 -19.95
CA THR A 197 -20.12 -24.67 -20.84
C THR A 197 -21.20 -25.13 -21.82
N GLU A 198 -21.05 -26.32 -22.40
CA GLU A 198 -22.03 -26.92 -23.30
C GLU A 198 -23.37 -27.17 -22.59
N ALA A 199 -23.33 -27.81 -21.43
CA ALA A 199 -24.53 -28.09 -20.62
C ALA A 199 -25.26 -26.80 -20.23
N GLN A 200 -24.54 -25.78 -19.75
CA GLN A 200 -25.12 -24.49 -19.39
C GLN A 200 -25.70 -23.74 -20.59
N THR A 201 -25.02 -23.79 -21.74
CA THR A 201 -25.52 -23.17 -22.99
C THR A 201 -26.84 -23.82 -23.42
N ARG A 202 -26.92 -25.14 -23.34
CA ARG A 202 -28.15 -25.88 -23.66
C ARG A 202 -29.27 -25.60 -22.67
N LEU A 203 -28.97 -25.50 -21.38
CA LEU A 203 -29.93 -25.13 -20.35
C LEU A 203 -30.58 -23.76 -20.66
N ILE A 204 -29.77 -22.76 -20.97
CA ILE A 204 -30.25 -21.42 -21.35
C ILE A 204 -31.11 -21.49 -22.61
N ALA A 205 -30.69 -22.25 -23.63
CA ALA A 205 -31.46 -22.41 -24.86
C ALA A 205 -32.83 -23.05 -24.62
N LEU A 206 -32.93 -24.03 -23.71
CA LEU A 206 -34.20 -24.68 -23.34
C LEU A 206 -35.10 -23.79 -22.49
N ARG A 207 -34.51 -22.98 -21.59
CA ARG A 207 -35.26 -22.01 -20.77
C ARG A 207 -35.76 -20.84 -21.61
N GLY A 208 -35.04 -20.45 -22.66
CA GLY A 208 -35.43 -19.34 -23.53
C GLY A 208 -35.63 -18.05 -22.74
N ASP A 209 -36.80 -17.43 -22.86
CA ASP A 209 -37.15 -16.21 -22.12
C ASP A 209 -37.25 -16.41 -20.60
N ALA A 210 -37.33 -17.66 -20.12
CA ALA A 210 -37.34 -18.00 -18.70
C ALA A 210 -35.93 -18.19 -18.10
N ALA A 211 -34.86 -17.96 -18.89
CA ALA A 211 -33.50 -18.05 -18.37
C ALA A 211 -33.25 -16.97 -17.30
N GLU A 212 -32.64 -17.38 -16.19
CA GLU A 212 -32.43 -16.49 -15.05
C GLU A 212 -31.15 -15.64 -15.23
N PRO A 213 -31.04 -14.48 -14.56
CA PRO A 213 -29.80 -13.69 -14.56
C PRO A 213 -28.56 -14.53 -14.17
N PHE A 214 -28.74 -15.44 -13.21
CA PHE A 214 -27.69 -16.32 -12.72
C PHE A 214 -27.22 -17.33 -13.78
N ASP A 215 -28.10 -17.79 -14.67
CA ASP A 215 -27.72 -18.72 -15.74
C ASP A 215 -26.69 -18.09 -16.69
N HIS A 216 -26.94 -16.84 -17.08
CA HIS A 216 -26.05 -16.06 -17.91
C HIS A 216 -24.73 -15.75 -17.19
N ALA A 217 -24.78 -15.39 -15.90
CA ALA A 217 -23.57 -15.15 -15.12
C ALA A 217 -22.70 -16.42 -14.96
N ARG A 218 -23.33 -17.59 -14.77
CA ARG A 218 -22.63 -18.89 -14.73
C ARG A 218 -21.99 -19.23 -16.07
N LEU A 219 -22.70 -19.04 -17.18
CA LEU A 219 -22.12 -19.25 -18.52
C LEU A 219 -20.95 -18.30 -18.79
N ALA A 220 -21.06 -17.03 -18.38
CA ALA A 220 -19.97 -16.07 -18.49
C ALA A 220 -18.73 -16.55 -17.70
N LEU A 221 -18.91 -16.99 -16.46
CA LEU A 221 -17.82 -17.49 -15.62
C LEU A 221 -17.12 -18.70 -16.26
N LEU A 222 -17.89 -19.68 -16.74
CA LEU A 222 -17.32 -20.87 -17.40
C LEU A 222 -16.51 -20.50 -18.66
N ARG A 223 -17.01 -19.55 -19.46
CA ARG A 223 -16.28 -19.02 -20.62
C ARG A 223 -14.98 -18.32 -20.20
N VAL A 224 -15.02 -17.51 -19.15
CA VAL A 224 -13.81 -16.85 -18.60
C VAL A 224 -12.80 -17.90 -18.13
N GLU A 225 -13.25 -18.96 -17.45
CA GLU A 225 -12.37 -20.04 -16.99
C GLU A 225 -11.73 -20.80 -18.16
N ALA A 226 -12.52 -21.15 -19.18
CA ALA A 226 -12.03 -21.80 -20.41
C ALA A 226 -11.01 -20.91 -21.16
N ALA A 227 -11.20 -19.59 -21.13
CA ALA A 227 -10.30 -18.59 -21.69
C ALA A 227 -9.08 -18.29 -20.80
N GLY A 228 -8.79 -19.13 -19.80
CA GLY A 228 -7.63 -18.94 -18.91
C GLY A 228 -7.78 -17.80 -17.91
N GLY A 229 -8.99 -17.31 -17.68
CA GLY A 229 -9.29 -16.17 -16.81
C GLY A 229 -9.50 -14.85 -17.55
N VAL A 230 -9.44 -14.83 -18.88
CA VAL A 230 -9.64 -13.61 -19.69
C VAL A 230 -11.09 -13.47 -20.10
N VAL A 231 -11.65 -12.26 -20.04
CA VAL A 231 -13.03 -11.99 -20.50
C VAL A 231 -13.06 -11.85 -22.02
N SER A 232 -13.71 -12.80 -22.69
CA SER A 232 -13.96 -12.79 -24.13
C SER A 232 -15.17 -11.93 -24.52
N ALA A 233 -15.36 -11.69 -25.82
CA ALA A 233 -16.55 -11.02 -26.33
C ALA A 233 -17.85 -11.76 -25.95
N GLU A 234 -17.86 -13.09 -26.05
CA GLU A 234 -19.00 -13.93 -25.73
C GLU A 234 -19.26 -13.99 -24.22
N ALA A 235 -18.22 -14.01 -23.38
CA ALA A 235 -18.39 -13.91 -21.94
C ALA A 235 -18.96 -12.53 -21.54
N ALA A 236 -18.43 -11.44 -22.11
CA ALA A 236 -18.94 -10.09 -21.87
C ALA A 236 -20.40 -9.92 -22.29
N ALA A 237 -20.83 -10.56 -23.39
CA ALA A 237 -22.23 -10.55 -23.83
C ALA A 237 -23.18 -11.24 -22.83
N GLU A 238 -22.75 -12.35 -22.22
CA GLU A 238 -23.52 -13.01 -21.16
C GLU A 238 -23.56 -12.16 -19.89
N VAL A 239 -22.44 -11.55 -19.48
CA VAL A 239 -22.41 -10.60 -18.35
C VAL A 239 -23.36 -9.44 -18.59
N ALA A 240 -23.35 -8.86 -19.80
CA ALA A 240 -24.25 -7.76 -20.15
C ALA A 240 -25.72 -8.19 -20.12
N THR A 241 -26.03 -9.42 -20.52
CA THR A 241 -27.38 -9.98 -20.43
C THR A 241 -27.79 -10.21 -18.97
N ALA A 242 -26.93 -10.81 -18.16
CA ALA A 242 -27.16 -11.00 -16.73
C ALA A 242 -27.45 -9.67 -16.02
N LEU A 243 -26.63 -8.63 -16.25
CA LEU A 243 -26.79 -7.31 -15.64
C LEU A 243 -28.00 -6.53 -16.17
N ARG A 244 -28.47 -6.83 -17.38
CA ARG A 244 -29.73 -6.27 -17.90
C ARG A 244 -30.94 -6.87 -17.18
N LEU A 245 -30.88 -8.15 -16.82
CA LEU A 245 -31.94 -8.83 -16.07
C LEU A 245 -31.89 -8.49 -14.57
N ASP A 246 -30.69 -8.46 -13.99
CA ASP A 246 -30.44 -8.02 -12.60
C ASP A 246 -29.15 -7.17 -12.51
N PRO A 247 -29.27 -5.82 -12.42
CA PRO A 247 -28.12 -4.93 -12.29
C PRO A 247 -27.30 -5.08 -11.01
N ARG A 248 -27.86 -5.71 -9.97
CA ARG A 248 -27.22 -5.90 -8.67
C ARG A 248 -26.60 -7.30 -8.50
N LEU A 249 -26.73 -8.18 -9.50
CA LEU A 249 -26.21 -9.55 -9.45
C LEU A 249 -24.70 -9.57 -9.16
N PRO A 250 -24.26 -10.04 -7.97
CA PRO A 250 -22.87 -9.92 -7.55
C PRO A 250 -21.86 -10.61 -8.49
N GLN A 251 -22.20 -11.79 -8.99
CA GLN A 251 -21.35 -12.58 -9.89
C GLN A 251 -21.09 -11.85 -11.21
N ALA A 252 -22.13 -11.24 -11.79
CA ALA A 252 -22.00 -10.50 -13.04
C ALA A 252 -21.26 -9.17 -12.84
N ARG A 253 -21.47 -8.48 -11.72
CA ARG A 253 -20.70 -7.27 -11.35
C ARG A 253 -19.21 -7.59 -11.15
N TYR A 254 -18.89 -8.73 -10.53
CA TYR A 254 -17.52 -9.20 -10.41
C TYR A 254 -16.87 -9.38 -11.79
N LEU A 255 -17.52 -10.11 -12.70
CA LEU A 255 -17.00 -10.37 -14.05
C LEU A 255 -16.91 -9.09 -14.91
N GLN A 256 -17.85 -8.16 -14.76
CA GLN A 256 -17.77 -6.86 -15.43
C GLN A 256 -16.58 -6.05 -14.92
N GLY A 257 -16.34 -6.02 -13.61
CA GLY A 257 -15.16 -5.36 -13.03
C GLY A 257 -13.86 -6.03 -13.47
N LEU A 258 -13.86 -7.36 -13.64
CA LEU A 258 -12.72 -8.11 -14.19
C LEU A 258 -12.41 -7.66 -15.62
N ALA A 259 -13.44 -7.50 -16.47
CA ALA A 259 -13.27 -6.99 -17.83
C ALA A 259 -12.68 -5.58 -17.85
N TYR A 260 -13.11 -4.70 -16.94
CA TYR A 260 -12.54 -3.36 -16.80
C TYR A 260 -11.09 -3.38 -16.32
N ALA A 261 -10.77 -4.21 -15.33
CA ALA A 261 -9.42 -4.36 -14.80
C ALA A 261 -8.44 -4.89 -15.86
N GLN A 262 -8.85 -5.89 -16.65
CA GLN A 262 -8.04 -6.46 -17.74
C GLN A 262 -7.80 -5.49 -18.91
N ASN A 263 -8.59 -4.42 -18.99
CA ASN A 263 -8.61 -3.49 -20.12
C ASN A 263 -8.09 -2.08 -19.75
N ASP A 264 -7.35 -1.96 -18.65
CA ASP A 264 -6.82 -0.68 -18.14
C ASP A 264 -7.91 0.39 -17.89
N ARG A 265 -9.06 -0.03 -17.37
CA ARG A 265 -10.12 0.86 -16.86
C ARG A 265 -10.20 0.81 -15.33
N PRO A 266 -9.14 1.21 -14.60
CA PRO A 266 -9.15 1.22 -13.14
C PRO A 266 -10.22 2.17 -12.59
N ASP A 267 -10.57 3.22 -13.32
CA ASP A 267 -11.64 4.17 -13.00
C ASP A 267 -13.02 3.50 -12.91
N LEU A 268 -13.30 2.51 -13.75
CA LEU A 268 -14.56 1.75 -13.67
C LEU A 268 -14.45 0.52 -12.77
N ALA A 269 -13.33 -0.20 -12.85
CA ALA A 269 -13.10 -1.41 -12.07
C ALA A 269 -13.11 -1.11 -10.57
N PHE A 270 -12.43 -0.05 -10.14
CA PHE A 270 -12.38 0.36 -8.73
C PHE A 270 -13.77 0.68 -8.19
N GLU A 271 -14.52 1.56 -8.86
CA GLU A 271 -15.84 1.98 -8.41
C GLU A 271 -16.80 0.79 -8.28
N LEU A 272 -16.80 -0.11 -9.26
CA LEU A 272 -17.66 -1.30 -9.27
C LEU A 272 -17.27 -2.31 -8.20
N TRP A 273 -15.98 -2.61 -8.06
CA TRP A 273 -15.49 -3.59 -7.09
C TRP A 273 -15.44 -3.07 -5.65
N ARG A 274 -15.31 -1.76 -5.43
CA ARG A 274 -15.47 -1.15 -4.10
C ARG A 274 -16.88 -1.41 -3.57
N ASP A 275 -17.88 -0.98 -4.33
CA ASP A 275 -19.30 -1.18 -3.98
C ASP A 275 -19.63 -2.67 -3.81
N LEU A 276 -19.17 -3.52 -4.73
CA LEU A 276 -19.36 -4.95 -4.60
C LEU A 276 -18.73 -5.51 -3.33
N LEU A 277 -17.48 -5.15 -3.00
CA LEU A 277 -16.79 -5.65 -1.83
C LEU A 277 -17.44 -5.20 -0.52
N GLU A 278 -17.89 -3.95 -0.46
CA GLU A 278 -18.53 -3.35 0.73
C GLU A 278 -19.92 -3.95 1.00
N THR A 279 -20.62 -4.40 -0.04
CA THR A 279 -21.96 -4.99 0.04
C THR A 279 -21.95 -6.52 0.11
N SER A 280 -20.81 -7.16 -0.13
CA SER A 280 -20.70 -8.63 -0.17
C SER A 280 -20.51 -9.25 1.21
N PRO A 281 -21.02 -10.47 1.43
CA PRO A 281 -20.70 -11.21 2.64
C PRO A 281 -19.18 -11.50 2.72
N PRO A 282 -18.59 -11.59 3.94
CA PRO A 282 -17.15 -11.74 4.12
C PRO A 282 -16.54 -12.94 3.37
N GLY A 283 -17.31 -14.03 3.21
CA GLY A 283 -16.90 -15.27 2.54
C GLY A 283 -17.26 -15.36 1.06
N ALA A 284 -17.70 -14.28 0.41
CA ALA A 284 -18.07 -14.35 -1.00
C ALA A 284 -16.88 -14.79 -1.88
N PRO A 285 -17.08 -15.64 -2.91
CA PRO A 285 -15.99 -16.21 -3.71
C PRO A 285 -15.07 -15.17 -4.37
N TRP A 286 -15.60 -14.00 -4.72
CA TRP A 286 -14.86 -12.89 -5.34
C TRP A 286 -14.10 -12.01 -4.33
N SER A 287 -14.44 -12.08 -3.04
CA SER A 287 -13.92 -11.15 -2.03
C SER A 287 -12.39 -11.20 -1.92
N LEU A 288 -11.79 -12.39 -1.92
CA LEU A 288 -10.34 -12.53 -1.82
C LEU A 288 -9.64 -11.88 -3.02
N THR A 289 -10.10 -12.19 -4.23
CA THR A 289 -9.54 -11.64 -5.48
C THR A 289 -9.68 -10.13 -5.54
N ILE A 290 -10.86 -9.59 -5.22
CA ILE A 290 -11.06 -8.14 -5.21
C ILE A 290 -10.14 -7.48 -4.18
N ARG A 291 -10.06 -8.00 -2.94
CA ARG A 291 -9.19 -7.43 -1.89
C ARG A 291 -7.72 -7.37 -2.29
N GLN A 292 -7.23 -8.36 -3.04
CA GLN A 292 -5.86 -8.40 -3.53
C GLN A 292 -5.58 -7.33 -4.59
N LEU A 293 -6.54 -7.06 -5.48
CA LEU A 293 -6.34 -6.20 -6.65
C LEU A 293 -6.80 -4.75 -6.43
N ILE A 294 -7.79 -4.52 -5.56
CA ILE A 294 -8.44 -3.22 -5.40
C ILE A 294 -7.51 -2.10 -4.90
N PRO A 295 -6.45 -2.31 -4.10
CA PRO A 295 -5.56 -1.21 -3.69
C PRO A 295 -4.82 -0.58 -4.87
N GLU A 296 -4.37 -1.39 -5.84
CA GLU A 296 -3.69 -0.90 -7.03
C GLU A 296 -4.66 -0.18 -7.96
N LEU A 297 -5.87 -0.74 -8.14
CA LEU A 297 -6.93 -0.08 -8.92
C LEU A 297 -7.33 1.26 -8.29
N ALA A 298 -7.43 1.34 -6.96
CA ALA A 298 -7.73 2.57 -6.24
C ALA A 298 -6.64 3.63 -6.47
N TRP A 299 -5.35 3.24 -6.40
CA TRP A 299 -4.25 4.14 -6.71
C TRP A 299 -4.35 4.71 -8.13
N PHE A 300 -4.58 3.87 -9.13
CA PHE A 300 -4.72 4.33 -10.52
C PHE A 300 -6.01 5.14 -10.77
N ALA A 301 -7.06 4.90 -9.99
CA ALA A 301 -8.30 5.67 -10.02
C ALA A 301 -8.19 7.02 -9.28
N GLY A 302 -7.09 7.28 -8.56
CA GLY A 302 -6.88 8.53 -7.83
C GLY A 302 -7.33 8.50 -6.36
N HIS A 303 -7.49 7.31 -5.79
CA HIS A 303 -7.87 7.05 -4.39
C HIS A 303 -6.76 6.29 -3.62
N PRO A 304 -5.53 6.84 -3.51
CA PRO A 304 -4.39 6.16 -2.89
C PRO A 304 -4.58 5.82 -1.40
N GLU A 305 -5.46 6.54 -0.72
CA GLU A 305 -5.83 6.37 0.68
C GLU A 305 -6.83 5.23 0.92
N TYR A 306 -7.47 4.70 -0.13
CA TYR A 306 -8.46 3.65 0.01
C TYR A 306 -7.84 2.42 0.68
N ARG A 307 -8.61 1.85 1.62
CA ARG A 307 -8.30 0.59 2.29
C ARG A 307 -9.55 -0.29 2.19
N PRO A 308 -9.45 -1.49 1.61
CA PRO A 308 -10.58 -2.41 1.63
C PRO A 308 -10.94 -2.73 3.10
N PRO A 309 -12.23 -2.98 3.40
CA PRO A 309 -12.64 -3.44 4.73
C PRO A 309 -11.81 -4.65 5.19
N GLU A 310 -11.64 -4.92 6.47
CA GLU A 310 -10.90 -6.14 6.86
C GLU A 310 -11.66 -7.40 6.44
N ALA A 311 -10.93 -8.42 6.00
CA ALA A 311 -11.49 -9.75 5.81
C ALA A 311 -11.66 -10.40 7.20
N ALA A 312 -12.79 -11.06 7.44
CA ALA A 312 -12.89 -11.93 8.61
C ALA A 312 -11.73 -12.96 8.56
N ALA A 313 -10.98 -13.08 9.66
CA ALA A 313 -9.79 -13.93 9.71
C ALA A 313 -10.11 -15.37 9.28
N PRO A 314 -9.26 -16.04 8.46
CA PRO A 314 -9.49 -17.42 8.05
C PRO A 314 -9.57 -18.35 9.28
N GLY A 315 -10.67 -19.07 9.45
CA GLY A 315 -10.85 -20.04 10.54
C GLY A 315 -11.49 -19.48 11.81
N MET A 316 -11.75 -18.17 11.89
CA MET A 316 -12.73 -17.64 12.85
C MET A 316 -14.12 -17.74 12.19
N PRO A 317 -15.12 -18.40 12.83
CA PRO A 317 -16.49 -18.21 12.39
C PRO A 317 -16.75 -16.71 12.36
N ALA A 318 -17.27 -16.21 11.23
CA ALA A 318 -17.72 -14.83 11.15
C ALA A 318 -18.58 -14.59 12.39
N LEU A 319 -18.16 -13.64 13.24
CA LEU A 319 -18.93 -13.26 14.41
C LEU A 319 -20.37 -13.07 13.95
N PRO A 320 -21.36 -13.82 14.48
CA PRO A 320 -22.71 -13.78 13.93
C PRO A 320 -23.16 -12.33 13.88
N GLY A 321 -23.38 -11.84 12.66
CA GLY A 321 -23.90 -10.52 12.37
C GLY A 321 -25.22 -10.71 11.62
N PRO A 322 -26.12 -9.71 11.66
CA PRO A 322 -27.33 -9.75 10.86
C PRO A 322 -26.95 -9.99 9.39
N ASP A 323 -27.61 -10.97 8.76
CA ASP A 323 -27.47 -11.22 7.33
C ASP A 323 -28.05 -10.05 6.52
N ALA A 324 -27.81 -10.06 5.21
CA ALA A 324 -28.22 -8.97 4.32
C ALA A 324 -29.75 -8.74 4.35
N ASP A 325 -30.54 -9.81 4.56
CA ASP A 325 -31.99 -9.74 4.67
C ASP A 325 -32.42 -9.11 6.00
N ALA A 326 -31.76 -9.45 7.10
CA ALA A 326 -31.97 -8.79 8.40
C ALA A 326 -31.59 -7.30 8.37
N MET A 327 -30.55 -6.94 7.60
CA MET A 327 -30.16 -5.53 7.42
C MET A 327 -31.16 -4.74 6.57
N ALA A 328 -31.74 -5.36 5.54
CA ALA A 328 -32.80 -4.76 4.74
C ALA A 328 -34.09 -4.55 5.56
N ALA A 329 -34.49 -5.56 6.34
CA ALA A 329 -35.62 -5.47 7.26
C ALA A 329 -35.42 -4.38 8.32
N ALA A 330 -34.20 -4.23 8.86
CA ALA A 330 -33.86 -3.17 9.81
C ALA A 330 -33.96 -1.74 9.24
N GLY A 331 -33.86 -1.60 7.92
CA GLY A 331 -34.03 -0.34 7.19
C GLY A 331 -35.48 0.14 7.16
N GLU A 332 -36.45 -0.77 7.28
CA GLU A 332 -37.89 -0.49 7.23
C GLU A 332 -38.51 -0.23 8.62
N MET A 333 -37.77 -0.49 9.69
CA MET A 333 -38.25 -0.36 11.08
C MET A 333 -38.23 1.10 11.58
N SER A 334 -39.13 1.42 12.52
CA SER A 334 -39.07 2.68 13.28
C SER A 334 -37.81 2.76 14.14
N ALA A 335 -37.47 3.97 14.62
CA ALA A 335 -36.29 4.16 15.46
C ALA A 335 -36.40 3.37 16.78
N GLU A 336 -37.59 3.33 17.36
CA GLU A 336 -37.90 2.63 18.60
C GLU A 336 -37.84 1.11 18.45
N GLU A 337 -38.35 0.57 17.33
CA GLU A 337 -38.28 -0.86 17.02
C GLU A 337 -36.84 -1.31 16.73
N ARG A 338 -36.07 -0.47 16.04
CA ARG A 338 -34.64 -0.73 15.78
C ARG A 338 -33.85 -0.75 17.09
N GLU A 339 -34.12 0.16 18.02
CA GLU A 339 -33.50 0.15 19.35
C GLU A 339 -33.84 -1.12 20.14
N GLN A 340 -35.11 -1.55 20.15
CA GLN A 340 -35.53 -2.77 20.85
C GLN A 340 -34.87 -4.02 20.26
N MET A 341 -34.78 -4.10 18.94
CA MET A 341 -34.09 -5.18 18.25
C MET A 341 -32.60 -5.21 18.60
N VAL A 342 -31.92 -4.05 18.58
CA VAL A 342 -30.50 -3.96 18.94
C VAL A 342 -30.27 -4.37 20.40
N ARG A 343 -31.10 -3.92 21.34
CA ARG A 343 -31.02 -4.36 22.75
C ARG A 343 -31.21 -5.87 22.89
N GLY A 344 -32.17 -6.45 22.17
CA GLY A 344 -32.40 -7.90 22.16
C GLY A 344 -31.21 -8.70 21.60
N MET A 345 -30.58 -8.21 20.53
CA MET A 345 -29.38 -8.84 19.96
C MET A 345 -28.20 -8.81 20.94
N VAL A 346 -27.99 -7.70 21.63
CA VAL A 346 -26.92 -7.55 22.64
C VAL A 346 -27.17 -8.48 23.83
N ALA A 347 -28.41 -8.57 24.33
CA ALA A 347 -28.77 -9.48 25.42
C ALA A 347 -28.61 -10.96 25.06
N ASN A 348 -28.93 -11.34 23.82
CA ASN A 348 -28.70 -12.71 23.34
C ASN A 348 -27.21 -13.04 23.22
N LEU A 349 -26.41 -12.08 22.72
CA LEU A 349 -24.95 -12.23 22.65
C LEU A 349 -24.36 -12.41 24.04
N GLU A 350 -24.75 -11.58 24.99
CA GLU A 350 -24.33 -11.66 26.40
C GLU A 350 -24.69 -13.01 27.02
N THR A 351 -25.96 -13.42 26.93
CA THR A 351 -26.43 -14.69 27.49
C THR A 351 -25.61 -15.87 26.96
N ARG A 352 -25.36 -15.89 25.64
CA ARG A 352 -24.55 -16.93 25.01
C ARG A 352 -23.10 -16.90 25.51
N LEU A 353 -22.47 -15.72 25.61
CA LEU A 353 -21.09 -15.60 26.08
C LEU A 353 -20.94 -16.03 27.54
N ALA A 354 -21.95 -15.77 28.37
CA ALA A 354 -21.99 -16.23 29.75
C ALA A 354 -22.13 -17.76 29.85
N THR A 355 -22.90 -18.41 28.97
CA THR A 355 -23.18 -19.85 29.05
C THR A 355 -22.18 -20.73 28.30
N GLU A 356 -21.75 -20.31 27.10
CA GLU A 356 -20.92 -21.10 26.19
C GLU A 356 -19.45 -20.64 26.19
N GLY A 357 -19.18 -19.49 26.80
CA GLY A 357 -17.91 -18.78 26.63
C GLY A 357 -17.82 -18.10 25.27
N GLY A 358 -16.70 -17.43 25.01
CA GLY A 358 -16.44 -16.81 23.72
C GLY A 358 -15.01 -16.33 23.57
N THR A 359 -14.68 -15.82 22.39
CA THR A 359 -13.34 -15.32 22.05
C THR A 359 -13.14 -13.87 22.55
N PRO A 360 -11.90 -13.40 22.72
CA PRO A 360 -11.64 -12.01 23.11
C PRO A 360 -12.35 -10.98 22.21
N GLU A 361 -12.49 -11.26 20.92
CA GLU A 361 -13.18 -10.42 19.94
C GLU A 361 -14.70 -10.37 20.17
N GLU A 362 -15.31 -11.48 20.61
CA GLU A 362 -16.73 -11.51 20.96
C GLU A 362 -17.03 -10.67 22.21
N TRP A 363 -16.14 -10.73 23.20
CA TRP A 363 -16.23 -9.93 24.42
C TRP A 363 -15.98 -8.45 24.14
N ALA A 364 -14.96 -8.12 23.33
CA ALA A 364 -14.71 -6.77 22.84
C ALA A 364 -15.93 -6.17 22.11
N ARG A 365 -16.61 -6.97 21.28
CA ARG A 365 -17.82 -6.55 20.58
C ARG A 365 -19.00 -6.31 21.53
N LEU A 366 -19.16 -7.13 22.57
CA LEU A 366 -20.20 -6.92 23.58
C LEU A 366 -19.96 -5.60 24.34
N ILE A 367 -18.73 -5.35 24.77
CA ILE A 367 -18.33 -4.12 25.49
C ILE A 367 -18.63 -2.87 24.65
N THR A 368 -18.18 -2.84 23.40
CA THR A 368 -18.41 -1.71 22.48
C THR A 368 -19.90 -1.53 22.16
N SER A 369 -20.65 -2.63 22.02
CA SER A 369 -22.09 -2.57 21.76
C SER A 369 -22.88 -2.02 22.94
N LEU A 370 -22.55 -2.40 24.18
CA LEU A 370 -23.19 -1.92 25.41
C LEU A 370 -23.01 -0.41 25.59
N VAL A 371 -21.80 0.12 25.38
CA VAL A 371 -21.57 1.57 25.44
C VAL A 371 -22.38 2.30 24.36
N ARG A 372 -22.43 1.76 23.14
CA ARG A 372 -23.16 2.39 22.03
C ARG A 372 -24.67 2.46 22.25
N ILE A 373 -25.26 1.49 22.96
CA ILE A 373 -26.67 1.52 23.35
C ILE A 373 -26.93 2.34 24.63
N GLY A 374 -25.89 2.92 25.23
CA GLY A 374 -25.97 3.78 26.42
C GLY A 374 -25.82 3.04 27.75
N ASP A 375 -25.58 1.73 27.76
CA ASP A 375 -25.44 0.92 28.97
C ASP A 375 -23.98 0.82 29.42
N VAL A 376 -23.45 1.97 29.83
CA VAL A 376 -22.03 2.14 30.19
C VAL A 376 -21.68 1.37 31.46
N SER A 377 -22.60 1.30 32.43
CA SER A 377 -22.38 0.58 33.69
C SER A 377 -22.24 -0.92 33.44
N HIS A 378 -23.12 -1.51 32.63
CA HIS A 378 -23.02 -2.92 32.28
C HIS A 378 -21.78 -3.22 31.44
N ALA A 379 -21.40 -2.32 30.52
CA ALA A 379 -20.16 -2.44 29.76
C ALA A 379 -18.90 -2.53 30.65
N GLN A 380 -18.88 -1.80 31.78
CA GLN A 380 -17.78 -1.85 32.75
C GLN A 380 -17.73 -3.19 33.50
N GLU A 381 -18.88 -3.77 33.83
CA GLU A 381 -18.97 -5.09 34.46
C GLU A 381 -18.44 -6.18 33.53
N ILE A 382 -18.89 -6.19 32.27
CA ILE A 382 -18.42 -7.12 31.23
C ILE A 382 -16.92 -6.92 30.95
N LEU A 383 -16.43 -5.68 30.94
CA LEU A 383 -15.00 -5.39 30.78
C LEU A 383 -14.16 -5.96 31.94
N ALA A 384 -14.64 -5.86 33.19
CA ALA A 384 -13.96 -6.44 34.34
C ALA A 384 -13.89 -7.97 34.25
N GLU A 385 -14.98 -8.60 33.82
CA GLU A 385 -15.03 -10.05 33.59
C GLU A 385 -14.10 -10.49 32.45
N ALA A 386 -14.08 -9.76 31.33
CA ALA A 386 -13.18 -10.01 30.21
C ALA A 386 -11.71 -9.90 30.62
N ARG A 387 -11.34 -8.88 31.41
CA ARG A 387 -9.98 -8.72 31.96
C ARG A 387 -9.60 -9.89 32.87
N ALA A 388 -10.51 -10.34 33.73
CA ALA A 388 -10.26 -11.49 34.60
C ALA A 388 -10.06 -12.79 33.79
N ARG A 389 -10.79 -12.95 32.67
CA ARG A 389 -10.75 -14.14 31.82
C ARG A 389 -9.56 -14.19 30.88
N PHE A 390 -9.18 -13.06 30.27
CA PHE A 390 -8.18 -13.00 29.20
C PHE A 390 -6.86 -12.34 29.60
N GLY A 391 -6.76 -11.76 30.80
CA GLY A 391 -5.60 -11.00 31.26
C GLY A 391 -4.30 -11.81 31.40
N ALA A 392 -4.36 -13.15 31.40
CA ALA A 392 -3.18 -14.01 31.45
C ALA A 392 -2.49 -14.18 30.08
N THR A 393 -3.16 -13.82 28.98
CA THR A 393 -2.65 -13.96 27.61
C THR A 393 -2.45 -12.59 26.99
N PRO A 394 -1.20 -12.16 26.70
CA PRO A 394 -0.93 -10.80 26.22
C PRO A 394 -1.69 -10.41 24.94
N GLU A 395 -1.83 -11.35 24.00
CA GLU A 395 -2.54 -11.15 22.74
C GLU A 395 -4.06 -10.95 22.96
N ALA A 396 -4.67 -11.76 23.82
CA ALA A 396 -6.09 -11.65 24.16
C ALA A 396 -6.39 -10.40 25.01
N ALA A 397 -5.51 -10.06 25.95
CA ALA A 397 -5.61 -8.85 26.74
C ALA A 397 -5.54 -7.59 25.87
N ALA A 398 -4.66 -7.56 24.86
CA ALA A 398 -4.55 -6.44 23.93
C ALA A 398 -5.87 -6.16 23.17
N VAL A 399 -6.59 -7.21 22.78
CA VAL A 399 -7.91 -7.08 22.11
C VAL A 399 -8.94 -6.43 23.04
N ILE A 400 -9.01 -6.86 24.30
CA ILE A 400 -9.94 -6.31 25.29
C ILE A 400 -9.60 -4.85 25.65
N GLU A 401 -8.31 -4.53 25.84
CA GLU A 401 -7.89 -3.16 26.15
C GLU A 401 -8.08 -2.20 24.98
N ALA A 402 -7.85 -2.65 23.74
CA ALA A 402 -8.12 -1.85 22.56
C ALA A 402 -9.61 -1.49 22.46
N ALA A 403 -10.50 -2.46 22.71
CA ALA A 403 -11.94 -2.22 22.72
C ALA A 403 -12.36 -1.27 23.85
N ALA A 404 -11.77 -1.38 25.05
CA ALA A 404 -12.03 -0.47 26.16
C ALA A 404 -11.61 0.97 25.84
N ALA A 405 -10.44 1.15 25.22
CA ALA A 405 -9.93 2.46 24.82
C ALA A 405 -10.80 3.10 23.71
N GLU A 406 -11.31 2.31 22.77
CA GLU A 406 -12.20 2.79 21.70
C GLU A 406 -13.47 3.47 22.26
N VAL A 407 -14.01 2.94 23.36
CA VAL A 407 -15.25 3.44 23.98
C VAL A 407 -15.02 4.29 25.23
N GLY A 408 -13.78 4.67 25.53
CA GLY A 408 -13.43 5.53 26.67
C GLY A 408 -13.64 4.89 28.05
N LEU A 409 -13.49 3.57 28.15
CA LEU A 409 -13.53 2.78 29.38
C LEU A 409 -12.13 2.38 29.89
N ASP A 410 -11.08 2.93 29.30
CA ASP A 410 -9.72 2.86 29.83
C ASP A 410 -9.67 3.67 31.14
N GLY A 411 -9.33 3.03 32.25
CA GLY A 411 -9.45 3.56 33.62
C GLY A 411 -8.56 4.75 33.98
N ASN A 412 -8.32 5.67 33.04
CA ASN A 412 -7.48 6.85 33.16
C ASN A 412 -8.27 8.17 33.12
N ALA A 413 -9.60 8.12 32.98
CA ALA A 413 -10.46 9.30 32.86
C ALA A 413 -10.82 10.02 34.19
N GLU A 414 -10.48 9.47 35.36
CA GLU A 414 -10.76 10.12 36.66
C GLU A 414 -9.64 11.04 37.18
N ALA A 415 -8.53 11.23 36.45
CA ALA A 415 -7.44 12.12 36.89
C ALA A 415 -7.39 13.49 36.18
N GLY A 416 -8.33 13.81 35.28
CA GLY A 416 -8.24 14.98 34.39
C GLY A 416 -9.32 16.06 34.52
N ALA A 417 -10.32 15.89 35.39
CA ALA A 417 -11.51 16.77 35.43
C ALA A 417 -11.57 17.70 36.66
N ASP A 418 -10.43 18.16 37.18
CA ASP A 418 -10.39 19.32 38.08
C ASP A 418 -9.31 20.32 37.64
N ALA A 419 -9.65 21.10 36.60
CA ALA A 419 -8.93 22.31 36.26
C ALA A 419 -9.72 23.52 36.78
N GLY A 420 -9.55 23.82 38.08
CA GLY A 420 -9.69 25.19 38.59
C GLY A 420 -8.62 26.11 37.98
N PRO A 421 -8.89 27.43 37.84
CA PRO A 421 -8.35 28.24 36.76
C PRO A 421 -6.84 28.50 36.89
N ALA A 422 -6.14 28.37 35.76
CA ALA A 422 -4.72 28.65 35.62
C ALA A 422 -4.38 30.12 35.99
N ALA A 423 -3.64 30.28 37.08
CA ALA A 423 -2.88 31.50 37.36
C ALA A 423 -1.50 31.43 36.67
N ALA A 424 -1.09 32.57 36.11
CA ALA A 424 0.09 32.76 35.27
C ALA A 424 1.44 32.33 35.89
N PRO A 425 2.49 32.07 35.08
CA PRO A 425 3.77 31.59 35.57
C PRO A 425 4.68 32.75 36.01
N THR A 426 5.40 32.54 37.13
CA THR A 426 6.59 33.32 37.48
C THR A 426 7.71 32.37 37.93
N PRO A 427 8.99 32.75 37.78
CA PRO A 427 10.05 31.86 37.31
C PRO A 427 10.90 31.29 38.44
N ALA A 428 11.58 30.18 38.10
CA ALA A 428 12.55 29.51 38.95
C ALA A 428 13.69 30.45 39.40
N ALA A 429 13.91 30.51 40.71
CA ALA A 429 15.16 30.96 41.31
C ALA A 429 16.05 29.75 41.58
N ALA A 430 17.25 29.78 40.99
CA ALA A 430 18.38 28.94 41.33
C ALA A 430 19.12 29.51 42.55
N ALA A 431 19.54 28.61 43.47
CA ALA A 431 20.60 28.72 44.50
C ALA A 431 20.18 27.87 45.73
N ALA A 432 21.00 27.17 46.50
CA ALA A 432 22.42 26.79 46.52
C ALA A 432 22.59 25.91 47.79
N ALA A 433 23.67 25.10 47.83
CA ALA A 433 24.26 24.42 49.01
C ALA A 433 23.40 23.29 49.63
N GLU A 434 23.94 22.12 49.98
CA GLU A 434 25.30 21.75 50.42
C GLU A 434 25.86 20.51 49.70
#